data_AF-A0A2E6HAV8-F1
#
_entry.id   AF-A0A2E6HAV8-F1
#
_cell.length_a   1.000
_cell.length_b   1.000
_cell.length_c   1.000
_cell.angle_alpha   90.00
_cell.angle_beta   90.00
_cell.angle_gamma   90.00
#
_symmetry.space_group_name_H-M   'P 1'
#
loop_
_entity.id
_entity.type
_entity.pdbx_description
1 polymer ?
#
loop_
_entity_poly.entity_id
_entity_poly.type
_entity_poly.pdbx_seq_one_letter_code
_entity_poly.pdbx_strand_id
1 'polypeptide(L)'
;MAKSIVIIAAVFLLSKAQAFTLSVSNGAFFTNNDVRINVADNCQNSGYTASGLLSLAVEASEQFWNKVPTSRLRLKQGGVVSVAGAFRTASICSSDNPCVPNGSLIHTQEILISCNVNATNFPSTSIIALTVPNNVTGQTINASTLLLNDNTNNQFASKSRPEQISILAHEIGHALGLGHSPVKDSLMYFQSRATSFRLGWDDIDGITYLYPVEQPISGCGSVDLDQSGNSKMGPMIYGFLFALLLGLALRKRPLSGLFSGIRSRK
;
A
#
# COMPACT_ATOMS: atom_id res chain seq x y z
N MET A 1 14.29 23.20 30.66
CA MET A 1 13.80 23.45 29.29
C MET A 1 14.54 22.59 28.25
N ALA A 2 15.88 22.65 28.12
CA ALA A 2 16.61 21.84 27.12
C ALA A 2 16.45 20.31 27.25
N LYS A 3 16.42 19.76 28.49
CA LYS A 3 16.21 18.32 28.73
C LYS A 3 14.84 17.81 28.24
N SER A 4 13.79 18.63 28.35
CA SER A 4 12.43 18.26 27.93
C SER A 4 12.28 18.23 26.39
N ILE A 5 13.01 19.09 25.68
CA ILE A 5 13.00 19.14 24.20
C ILE A 5 13.70 17.92 23.60
N VAL A 6 14.81 17.46 24.21
CA VAL A 6 15.55 16.27 23.75
C VAL A 6 14.74 14.99 23.92
N ILE A 7 13.98 14.86 25.02
CA ILE A 7 13.12 13.70 25.25
C ILE A 7 11.95 13.67 24.25
N ILE A 8 11.34 14.82 23.95
CA ILE A 8 10.26 14.90 22.95
C ILE A 8 10.79 14.57 21.55
N ALA A 9 11.95 15.11 21.15
CA ALA A 9 12.56 14.79 19.87
C ALA A 9 12.95 13.30 19.74
N ALA A 10 13.41 12.67 20.82
CA ALA A 10 13.72 11.24 20.84
C ALA A 10 12.46 10.36 20.74
N VAL A 11 11.33 10.79 21.32
CA VAL A 11 10.05 10.06 21.23
C VAL A 11 9.46 10.12 19.83
N PHE A 12 9.56 11.26 19.12
CA PHE A 12 9.12 11.36 17.72
C PHE A 12 9.97 10.53 16.73
N LEU A 13 11.23 10.28 17.05
CA LEU A 13 12.12 9.44 16.24
C LEU A 13 11.89 7.93 16.42
N LEU A 14 11.13 7.53 17.46
CA LEU A 14 10.86 6.12 17.79
C LEU A 14 9.48 5.64 17.29
N SER A 15 8.56 6.55 16.97
CA SER A 15 7.26 6.18 16.41
C SER A 15 7.36 6.01 14.90
N LYS A 16 7.55 4.78 14.43
CA LYS A 16 7.24 4.43 13.04
C LYS A 16 5.72 4.40 12.85
N ALA A 17 5.13 5.58 12.66
CA ALA A 17 3.72 5.68 12.28
C ALA A 17 3.65 5.62 10.75
N GLN A 18 3.62 4.41 10.19
CA GLN A 18 3.13 4.23 8.82
C GLN A 18 1.61 4.26 8.87
N ALA A 19 0.98 5.06 8.02
CA ALA A 19 -0.48 5.21 8.01
C ALA A 19 -1.16 4.18 7.08
N PHE A 20 -0.43 3.62 6.12
CA PHE A 20 -0.96 2.64 5.20
C PHE A 20 -1.33 1.36 5.93
N THR A 21 -2.31 0.66 5.36
CA THR A 21 -2.74 -0.65 5.85
C THR A 21 -2.45 -1.70 4.79
N LEU A 22 -2.52 -2.97 5.18
CA LEU A 22 -2.29 -4.12 4.30
C LEU A 22 -3.59 -4.90 4.16
N SER A 23 -3.88 -5.38 2.96
CA SER A 23 -5.08 -6.19 2.64
C SER A 23 -5.10 -7.52 3.39
N VAL A 24 -3.92 -8.04 3.71
CA VAL A 24 -3.71 -9.23 4.52
C VAL A 24 -2.77 -8.90 5.67
N SER A 25 -3.14 -9.32 6.88
CA SER A 25 -2.47 -8.93 8.13
C SER A 25 -1.01 -9.38 8.25
N ASN A 26 -0.61 -10.35 7.43
CA ASN A 26 0.76 -10.84 7.36
C ASN A 26 1.63 -10.11 6.32
N GLY A 27 1.09 -9.09 5.64
CA GLY A 27 1.80 -8.32 4.64
C GLY A 27 2.22 -9.10 3.41
N ALA A 28 1.38 -10.03 2.94
CA ALA A 28 1.69 -10.80 1.75
C ALA A 28 1.90 -9.93 0.51
N PHE A 29 2.79 -10.37 -0.37
CA PHE A 29 3.17 -9.68 -1.60
C PHE A 29 3.47 -10.67 -2.73
N PHE A 30 3.50 -10.21 -3.98
CA PHE A 30 4.00 -11.02 -5.11
C PHE A 30 5.53 -11.12 -5.07
N THR A 31 6.06 -12.34 -5.13
CA THR A 31 7.51 -12.57 -5.15
C THR A 31 8.13 -12.08 -6.45
N ASN A 32 7.45 -12.25 -7.58
CA ASN A 32 7.93 -11.81 -8.89
C ASN A 32 7.99 -10.27 -8.98
N ASN A 33 9.00 -9.75 -9.69
CA ASN A 33 9.06 -8.32 -10.01
C ASN A 33 8.02 -7.96 -11.07
N ASP A 34 7.86 -8.80 -12.08
CA ASP A 34 6.86 -8.61 -13.12
C ASP A 34 5.59 -9.38 -12.75
N VAL A 35 4.47 -8.66 -12.64
CA VAL A 35 3.15 -9.23 -12.32
C VAL A 35 2.19 -8.94 -13.47
N ARG A 36 1.53 -9.98 -13.98
CA ARG A 36 0.64 -9.88 -15.15
C ARG A 36 -0.81 -9.67 -14.76
N ILE A 37 -1.42 -8.69 -15.41
CA ILE A 37 -2.85 -8.42 -15.31
C ILE A 37 -3.58 -9.18 -16.41
N ASN A 38 -4.53 -10.02 -16.02
CA ASN A 38 -5.37 -10.79 -16.92
C ASN A 38 -6.82 -10.38 -16.73
N VAL A 39 -7.63 -10.55 -17.78
CA VAL A 39 -9.06 -10.23 -17.75
C VAL A 39 -9.87 -11.45 -18.18
N ALA A 40 -10.96 -11.73 -17.49
CA ALA A 40 -11.90 -12.77 -17.85
C ALA A 40 -12.81 -12.33 -19.02
N ASP A 41 -13.19 -13.26 -19.87
CA ASP A 41 -14.11 -13.05 -20.99
C ASP A 41 -15.61 -13.00 -20.60
N ASN A 42 -15.93 -12.71 -19.33
CA ASN A 42 -17.28 -12.83 -18.77
C ASN A 42 -17.99 -11.50 -18.43
N CYS A 43 -17.39 -10.36 -18.77
CA CYS A 43 -17.97 -9.03 -18.58
C CYS A 43 -19.01 -8.69 -19.64
N GLN A 44 -20.23 -8.30 -19.23
CA GLN A 44 -21.31 -7.96 -20.18
C GLN A 44 -21.78 -6.51 -20.07
N ASN A 45 -21.78 -5.94 -18.87
CA ASN A 45 -22.32 -4.62 -18.55
C ASN A 45 -21.24 -3.60 -18.16
N SER A 46 -19.95 -3.95 -18.24
CA SER A 46 -18.83 -3.06 -17.91
C SER A 46 -18.66 -1.87 -18.87
N GLY A 47 -19.27 -1.92 -20.05
CA GLY A 47 -19.09 -0.94 -21.12
C GLY A 47 -17.82 -1.14 -21.96
N TYR A 48 -17.06 -2.21 -21.71
CA TYR A 48 -15.83 -2.54 -22.43
C TYR A 48 -15.83 -4.00 -22.90
N THR A 49 -15.16 -4.26 -24.03
CA THR A 49 -14.75 -5.63 -24.38
C THR A 49 -13.70 -6.12 -23.39
N ALA A 50 -13.50 -7.43 -23.26
CA ALA A 50 -12.47 -7.98 -22.38
C ALA A 50 -11.06 -7.43 -22.70
N SER A 51 -10.74 -7.26 -23.99
CA SER A 51 -9.49 -6.62 -24.43
C SER A 51 -9.42 -5.13 -24.07
N GLY A 52 -10.52 -4.39 -24.25
CA GLY A 52 -10.59 -2.97 -23.90
C GLY A 52 -10.44 -2.75 -22.39
N LEU A 53 -11.03 -3.62 -21.58
CA LEU A 53 -10.89 -3.60 -20.13
C LEU A 53 -9.45 -3.94 -19.70
N LEU A 54 -8.82 -4.91 -20.37
CA LEU A 54 -7.40 -5.23 -20.14
C LEU A 54 -6.50 -4.03 -20.43
N SER A 55 -6.70 -3.36 -21.56
CA SER A 55 -5.96 -2.15 -21.90
C SER A 55 -6.17 -1.04 -20.86
N LEU A 56 -7.41 -0.86 -20.37
CA LEU A 56 -7.72 0.14 -19.35
C LEU A 56 -7.04 -0.15 -18.02
N ALA A 57 -6.98 -1.42 -17.60
CA ALA A 57 -6.32 -1.84 -16.36
C ALA A 57 -4.78 -1.71 -16.44
N VAL A 58 -4.20 -2.01 -17.61
CA VAL A 58 -2.77 -1.79 -17.86
C VAL A 58 -2.46 -0.29 -17.85
N GLU A 59 -3.29 0.54 -18.47
CA GLU A 59 -3.15 2.00 -18.42
C GLU A 59 -3.20 2.53 -16.97
N ALA A 60 -4.15 2.04 -16.16
CA ALA A 60 -4.21 2.38 -14.73
C ALA A 60 -2.92 2.02 -13.99
N SER A 61 -2.33 0.88 -14.30
CA SER A 61 -1.07 0.43 -13.71
C SER A 61 0.10 1.31 -14.11
N GLU A 62 0.17 1.68 -15.39
CA GLU A 62 1.20 2.59 -15.94
C GLU A 62 1.08 4.01 -15.40
N GLN A 63 -0.14 4.48 -15.15
CA GLN A 63 -0.37 5.81 -14.62
C GLN A 63 -0.07 5.96 -13.13
N PHE A 64 -0.12 4.86 -12.36
CA PHE A 64 0.01 4.87 -10.90
C PHE A 64 1.18 4.00 -10.43
N TRP A 65 0.97 2.69 -10.27
CA TRP A 65 1.90 1.80 -9.56
C TRP A 65 3.26 1.66 -10.26
N ASN A 66 3.30 1.58 -11.59
CA ASN A 66 4.55 1.48 -12.34
C ASN A 66 5.37 2.78 -12.33
N LYS A 67 4.82 3.90 -11.87
CA LYS A 67 5.55 5.17 -11.73
C LYS A 67 6.36 5.25 -10.43
N VAL A 68 6.13 4.36 -9.47
CA VAL A 68 6.78 4.45 -8.16
C VAL A 68 8.23 3.94 -8.28
N PRO A 69 9.23 4.83 -8.20
CA PRO A 69 10.63 4.45 -8.48
C PRO A 69 11.24 3.62 -7.36
N THR A 70 10.71 3.74 -6.14
CA THR A 70 11.12 2.99 -4.96
C THR A 70 10.52 1.60 -4.89
N SER A 71 9.63 1.24 -5.83
CA SER A 71 9.05 -0.08 -5.96
C SER A 71 9.73 -0.90 -7.07
N ARG A 72 10.13 -2.14 -6.78
CA ARG A 72 10.67 -3.12 -7.76
C ARG A 72 9.58 -3.69 -8.67
N LEU A 73 8.32 -3.60 -8.25
CA LEU A 73 7.18 -4.19 -8.93
C LEU A 73 6.91 -3.52 -10.28
N ARG A 74 6.64 -4.31 -11.30
CA ARG A 74 6.22 -3.85 -12.64
C ARG A 74 5.02 -4.66 -13.10
N LEU A 75 3.89 -3.99 -13.22
CA LEU A 75 2.67 -4.57 -13.75
C LEU A 75 2.76 -4.62 -15.27
N LYS A 76 2.47 -5.78 -15.85
CA LYS A 76 2.55 -6.06 -17.27
C LYS A 76 1.19 -6.52 -17.79
N GLN A 77 0.96 -6.29 -19.08
CA GLN A 77 -0.19 -6.86 -19.77
C GLN A 77 -0.05 -8.39 -19.81
N GLY A 78 -1.08 -9.08 -19.33
CA GLY A 78 -1.28 -10.52 -19.52
C GLY A 78 -2.16 -10.78 -20.74
N GLY A 79 -3.20 -11.60 -20.56
CA GLY A 79 -4.15 -11.94 -21.62
C GLY A 79 -5.61 -11.92 -21.19
N VAL A 80 -6.48 -12.12 -22.16
CA VAL A 80 -7.88 -12.46 -21.91
C VAL A 80 -7.95 -13.96 -21.68
N VAL A 81 -8.57 -14.38 -20.58
CA VAL A 81 -8.64 -15.78 -20.16
C VAL A 81 -10.10 -16.21 -20.01
N SER A 82 -10.38 -17.47 -20.36
CA SER A 82 -11.68 -18.07 -20.06
C SER A 82 -11.69 -18.57 -18.63
N VAL A 83 -12.78 -18.31 -17.92
CA VAL A 83 -12.92 -18.62 -16.48
C VAL A 83 -14.16 -19.45 -16.22
N ALA A 84 -14.19 -20.15 -15.08
CA ALA A 84 -15.37 -20.90 -14.68
C ALA A 84 -16.59 -19.99 -14.48
N GLY A 85 -17.79 -20.49 -14.76
CA GLY A 85 -19.04 -19.73 -14.59
C GLY A 85 -19.26 -19.21 -13.15
N ALA A 86 -18.63 -19.85 -12.16
CA ALA A 86 -18.64 -19.41 -10.76
C ALA A 86 -18.10 -18.00 -10.57
N PHE A 87 -17.14 -17.54 -11.38
CA PHE A 87 -16.62 -16.17 -11.31
C PHE A 87 -17.70 -15.11 -11.51
N ARG A 88 -18.78 -15.46 -12.22
CA ARG A 88 -19.89 -14.55 -12.50
C ARG A 88 -20.96 -14.54 -11.40
N THR A 89 -21.19 -15.68 -10.74
CA THR A 89 -22.38 -15.89 -9.89
C THR A 89 -22.08 -16.24 -8.45
N ALA A 90 -20.87 -16.71 -8.12
CA ALA A 90 -20.51 -17.07 -6.75
C ALA A 90 -20.07 -15.83 -5.94
N SER A 91 -20.26 -15.91 -4.63
CA SER A 91 -19.69 -14.95 -3.69
C SER A 91 -18.20 -15.21 -3.49
N ILE A 92 -17.40 -14.15 -3.35
CA ILE A 92 -16.00 -14.24 -2.93
C ILE A 92 -15.90 -13.91 -1.44
N CYS A 93 -15.03 -14.62 -0.74
CA CYS A 93 -14.82 -14.38 0.68
C CYS A 93 -13.84 -13.23 0.87
N SER A 94 -14.20 -12.29 1.73
CA SER A 94 -13.37 -11.14 2.09
C SER A 94 -13.41 -10.93 3.61
N SER A 95 -12.63 -9.99 4.12
CA SER A 95 -12.68 -9.59 5.54
C SER A 95 -14.07 -9.09 5.96
N ASP A 96 -14.76 -8.41 5.04
CA ASP A 96 -16.09 -7.84 5.28
C ASP A 96 -17.22 -8.85 5.05
N ASN A 97 -16.92 -9.93 4.30
CA ASN A 97 -17.83 -11.03 4.02
C ASN A 97 -17.15 -12.39 4.30
N PRO A 98 -16.99 -12.77 5.59
CA PRO A 98 -16.38 -14.03 5.95
C PRO A 98 -17.24 -15.20 5.46
N CYS A 99 -16.71 -16.01 4.55
CA CYS A 99 -17.37 -17.20 4.03
C CYS A 99 -16.40 -18.37 3.82
N VAL A 100 -16.94 -19.54 3.46
CA VAL A 100 -16.14 -20.69 3.04
C VAL A 100 -15.65 -20.47 1.60
N PRO A 101 -14.34 -20.44 1.34
CA PRO A 101 -13.81 -20.21 0.00
C PRO A 101 -14.33 -21.21 -1.03
N ASN A 102 -14.80 -20.72 -2.17
CA ASN A 102 -15.24 -21.56 -3.27
C ASN A 102 -14.03 -21.98 -4.13
N GLY A 103 -13.73 -23.28 -4.17
CA GLY A 103 -12.63 -23.84 -4.96
C GLY A 103 -12.71 -23.53 -6.47
N SER A 104 -13.89 -23.22 -6.99
CA SER A 104 -14.09 -22.83 -8.40
C SER A 104 -13.64 -21.41 -8.72
N LEU A 105 -13.33 -20.60 -7.70
CA LEU A 105 -12.77 -19.25 -7.83
C LEU A 105 -11.24 -19.25 -7.69
N ILE A 106 -10.60 -20.42 -7.49
CA ILE A 106 -9.16 -20.54 -7.47
C ILE A 106 -8.64 -20.48 -8.91
N HIS A 107 -7.63 -19.65 -9.14
CA HIS A 107 -6.98 -19.48 -10.43
C HIS A 107 -5.46 -19.32 -10.27
N THR A 108 -4.74 -19.42 -11.39
CA THR A 108 -3.26 -19.37 -11.43
C THR A 108 -2.72 -18.05 -11.97
N GLN A 109 -3.59 -17.19 -12.51
CA GLN A 109 -3.21 -15.86 -12.95
C GLN A 109 -2.88 -14.99 -11.73
N GLU A 110 -1.80 -14.21 -11.79
CA GLU A 110 -1.34 -13.37 -10.68
C GLU A 110 -2.40 -12.32 -10.31
N ILE A 111 -2.85 -11.52 -11.28
CA ILE A 111 -4.03 -10.66 -11.14
C ILE A 111 -5.06 -11.07 -12.20
N LEU A 112 -6.28 -11.38 -11.76
CA LEU A 112 -7.42 -11.69 -12.62
C LEU A 112 -8.56 -10.71 -12.36
N ILE A 113 -8.88 -9.91 -13.37
CA ILE A 113 -10.05 -9.05 -13.39
C ILE A 113 -11.21 -9.83 -13.99
N SER A 114 -12.32 -9.94 -13.28
CA SER A 114 -13.52 -10.63 -13.70
C SER A 114 -14.76 -9.82 -13.39
N CYS A 115 -15.87 -10.14 -14.02
CA CYS A 115 -17.17 -9.52 -13.77
C CYS A 115 -18.08 -10.46 -12.98
N ASN A 116 -18.85 -9.89 -12.04
CA ASN A 116 -19.69 -10.67 -11.15
C ASN A 116 -21.01 -9.92 -10.84
N VAL A 117 -22.10 -10.68 -10.72
CA VAL A 117 -23.47 -10.17 -10.49
C VAL A 117 -24.05 -10.62 -9.15
N ASN A 118 -23.25 -11.27 -8.30
CA ASN A 118 -23.73 -11.81 -7.04
C ASN A 118 -24.05 -10.66 -6.04
N ALA A 119 -25.26 -10.67 -5.51
CA ALA A 119 -25.75 -9.64 -4.60
C ALA A 119 -25.04 -9.62 -3.22
N THR A 120 -24.41 -10.72 -2.80
CA THR A 120 -23.57 -10.76 -1.59
C THR A 120 -22.26 -9.99 -1.79
N ASN A 121 -21.68 -10.05 -2.99
CA ASN A 121 -20.49 -9.27 -3.33
C ASN A 121 -20.85 -7.79 -3.55
N PHE A 122 -22.01 -7.52 -4.14
CA PHE A 122 -22.48 -6.18 -4.49
C PHE A 122 -23.88 -5.90 -3.91
N PRO A 123 -24.01 -5.74 -2.58
CA PRO A 123 -25.29 -5.46 -1.93
C PRO A 123 -25.86 -4.07 -2.27
N SER A 124 -25.04 -3.18 -2.81
CA SER A 124 -25.43 -1.84 -3.24
C SER A 124 -24.71 -1.45 -4.53
N THR A 125 -25.36 -0.61 -5.35
CA THR A 125 -24.77 -0.04 -6.57
C THR A 125 -23.59 0.90 -6.31
N SER A 126 -23.40 1.34 -5.05
CA SER A 126 -22.26 2.16 -4.65
C SER A 126 -20.94 1.37 -4.62
N ILE A 127 -21.00 0.04 -4.59
CA ILE A 127 -19.82 -0.82 -4.66
C ILE A 127 -19.57 -1.14 -6.14
N ILE A 128 -18.53 -0.54 -6.69
CA ILE A 128 -18.20 -0.63 -8.11
C ILE A 128 -17.33 -1.86 -8.39
N ALA A 129 -16.44 -2.17 -7.47
CA ALA A 129 -15.50 -3.26 -7.58
C ALA A 129 -15.15 -3.79 -6.18
N LEU A 130 -14.58 -4.99 -6.16
CA LEU A 130 -14.11 -5.66 -4.95
C LEU A 130 -12.89 -6.50 -5.32
N THR A 131 -11.80 -6.38 -4.55
CA THR A 131 -10.58 -7.16 -4.80
C THR A 131 -10.16 -7.95 -3.57
N VAL A 132 -9.75 -9.20 -3.78
CA VAL A 132 -9.25 -10.09 -2.72
C VAL A 132 -8.03 -10.88 -3.22
N PRO A 133 -6.91 -10.85 -2.49
CA PRO A 133 -5.84 -11.85 -2.60
C PRO A 133 -6.35 -13.22 -2.13
N ASN A 134 -6.99 -13.97 -3.02
CA ASN A 134 -7.73 -15.19 -2.70
C ASN A 134 -6.86 -16.46 -2.74
N ASN A 135 -5.61 -16.36 -3.19
CA ASN A 135 -4.63 -17.45 -3.12
C ASN A 135 -3.32 -16.92 -2.51
N VAL A 136 -3.19 -17.07 -1.19
CA VAL A 136 -2.03 -16.63 -0.41
C VAL A 136 -1.43 -17.82 0.32
N THR A 137 -0.12 -18.01 0.23
CA THR A 137 0.62 -19.04 0.97
C THR A 137 1.73 -18.39 1.77
N GLY A 138 1.64 -18.43 3.10
CA GLY A 138 2.54 -17.65 3.95
C GLY A 138 2.43 -16.15 3.61
N GLN A 139 3.56 -15.49 3.36
CA GLN A 139 3.62 -14.08 2.94
C GLN A 139 3.62 -13.91 1.41
N THR A 140 3.27 -14.94 0.64
CA THR A 140 3.28 -14.87 -0.83
C THR A 140 1.87 -14.84 -1.37
N ILE A 141 1.56 -13.79 -2.15
CA ILE A 141 0.38 -13.75 -3.00
C ILE A 141 0.72 -14.55 -4.27
N ASN A 142 -0.02 -15.63 -4.49
CA ASN A 142 0.06 -16.41 -5.73
C ASN A 142 -0.97 -15.92 -6.75
N ALA A 143 -2.15 -15.49 -6.28
CA ALA A 143 -3.21 -14.98 -7.11
C ALA A 143 -4.14 -14.02 -6.35
N SER A 144 -4.61 -12.99 -7.07
CA SER A 144 -5.59 -12.01 -6.61
C SER A 144 -6.72 -11.89 -7.63
N THR A 145 -7.96 -11.91 -7.15
CA THR A 145 -9.17 -11.70 -7.95
C THR A 145 -9.72 -10.30 -7.71
N LEU A 146 -9.91 -9.54 -8.79
CA LEU A 146 -10.63 -8.28 -8.83
C LEU A 146 -11.98 -8.53 -9.52
N LEU A 147 -13.07 -8.27 -8.81
CA LEU A 147 -14.43 -8.38 -9.32
C LEU A 147 -14.99 -7.01 -9.61
N LEU A 148 -15.41 -6.77 -10.86
CA LEU A 148 -16.23 -5.63 -11.24
C LEU A 148 -17.70 -5.96 -11.07
N ASN A 149 -18.46 -5.00 -10.58
CA ASN A 149 -19.91 -5.08 -10.50
C ASN A 149 -20.49 -5.06 -11.92
N ASP A 150 -20.99 -6.21 -12.36
CA ASP A 150 -21.56 -6.41 -13.70
C ASP A 150 -23.10 -6.42 -13.68
N ASN A 151 -23.72 -5.93 -12.59
CA ASN A 151 -25.17 -5.74 -12.57
C ASN A 151 -25.59 -4.68 -13.61
N THR A 152 -26.84 -4.75 -14.07
CA THR A 152 -27.36 -3.85 -15.12
C THR A 152 -27.38 -2.38 -14.71
N ASN A 153 -27.38 -2.10 -13.41
CA ASN A 153 -27.31 -0.77 -12.81
C ASN A 153 -25.92 -0.42 -12.27
N ASN A 154 -24.86 -1.06 -12.79
CA ASN A 154 -23.49 -0.76 -12.36
C ASN A 154 -23.13 0.70 -12.64
N GLN A 155 -22.33 1.27 -11.76
CA GLN A 155 -21.85 2.64 -11.93
C GLN A 155 -20.56 2.72 -12.74
N PHE A 156 -19.82 1.62 -12.90
CA PHE A 156 -18.51 1.62 -13.58
C PHE A 156 -18.59 2.19 -15.00
N ALA A 157 -19.52 1.70 -15.81
CA ALA A 157 -19.69 2.16 -17.20
C ALA A 157 -20.10 3.64 -17.29
N SER A 158 -20.77 4.17 -16.26
CA SER A 158 -21.22 5.56 -16.20
C SER A 158 -20.16 6.56 -15.74
N LYS A 159 -19.04 6.08 -15.19
CA LYS A 159 -17.92 6.92 -14.75
C LYS A 159 -17.15 7.49 -15.94
N SER A 160 -16.57 8.67 -15.74
CA SER A 160 -15.61 9.21 -16.71
C SER A 160 -14.39 8.30 -16.82
N ARG A 161 -13.71 8.32 -17.97
CA ARG A 161 -12.50 7.51 -18.18
C ARG A 161 -11.44 7.69 -17.07
N PRO A 162 -11.10 8.92 -16.62
CA PRO A 162 -10.15 9.09 -15.51
C PRO A 162 -10.61 8.46 -14.19
N GLU A 163 -11.93 8.51 -13.90
CA GLU A 163 -12.49 7.83 -12.72
C GLU A 163 -12.39 6.31 -12.85
N GLN A 164 -12.67 5.74 -14.03
CA GLN A 164 -12.52 4.30 -14.27
C GLN A 164 -11.07 3.84 -14.07
N ILE A 165 -10.11 4.62 -14.57
CA ILE A 165 -8.67 4.39 -14.37
C ILE A 165 -8.32 4.44 -12.87
N SER A 166 -8.80 5.46 -12.14
CA SER A 166 -8.58 5.60 -10.71
C SER A 166 -9.17 4.42 -9.90
N ILE A 167 -10.40 4.00 -10.22
CA ILE A 167 -11.04 2.84 -9.60
C ILE A 167 -10.23 1.58 -9.85
N LEU A 168 -9.85 1.30 -11.10
CA LEU A 168 -9.01 0.14 -11.41
C LEU A 168 -7.65 0.20 -10.71
N ALA A 169 -7.02 1.39 -10.63
CA ALA A 169 -5.77 1.55 -9.92
C ALA A 169 -5.93 1.26 -8.41
N HIS A 170 -6.99 1.73 -7.78
CA HIS A 170 -7.31 1.45 -6.37
C HIS A 170 -7.45 -0.05 -6.12
N GLU A 171 -8.27 -0.72 -6.93
CA GLU A 171 -8.51 -2.15 -6.82
C GLU A 171 -7.25 -2.98 -7.10
N ILE A 172 -6.43 -2.57 -8.06
CA ILE A 172 -5.11 -3.17 -8.28
C ILE A 172 -4.22 -3.01 -7.05
N GLY A 173 -4.30 -1.88 -6.33
CA GLY A 173 -3.60 -1.70 -5.06
C GLY A 173 -3.95 -2.78 -4.04
N HIS A 174 -5.23 -3.14 -3.92
CA HIS A 174 -5.67 -4.28 -3.12
C HIS A 174 -5.12 -5.61 -3.62
N ALA A 175 -5.13 -5.85 -4.95
CA ALA A 175 -4.56 -7.06 -5.54
C ALA A 175 -3.07 -7.22 -5.21
N LEU A 176 -2.35 -6.11 -5.07
CA LEU A 176 -0.93 -6.05 -4.73
C LEU A 176 -0.63 -6.19 -3.23
N GLY A 177 -1.64 -6.23 -2.38
CA GLY A 177 -1.46 -6.40 -0.94
C GLY A 177 -1.78 -5.16 -0.10
N LEU A 178 -2.09 -4.00 -0.69
CA LEU A 178 -2.41 -2.78 0.06
C LEU A 178 -3.84 -2.80 0.61
N GLY A 179 -4.04 -2.31 1.81
CA GLY A 179 -5.36 -2.09 2.40
C GLY A 179 -5.83 -0.64 2.22
N HIS A 180 -6.99 -0.30 2.79
CA HIS A 180 -7.48 1.06 2.76
C HIS A 180 -6.60 2.01 3.58
N SER A 181 -6.25 3.15 3.00
CA SER A 181 -5.56 4.23 3.70
C SER A 181 -6.55 5.05 4.54
N PRO A 182 -6.20 5.45 5.78
CA PRO A 182 -6.96 6.44 6.53
C PRO A 182 -6.75 7.87 6.00
N VAL A 183 -5.77 8.06 5.11
CA VAL A 183 -5.40 9.34 4.53
C VAL A 183 -6.38 9.61 3.38
N LYS A 184 -7.20 10.66 3.54
CA LYS A 184 -7.87 11.34 2.42
C LYS A 184 -6.77 11.73 1.41
N ASP A 185 -6.97 12.15 0.17
CA ASP A 185 -5.87 12.37 -0.80
C ASP A 185 -5.10 11.12 -1.27
N SER A 186 -4.99 10.04 -0.48
CA SER A 186 -4.49 8.77 -0.99
C SER A 186 -5.47 8.11 -1.96
N LEU A 187 -4.92 7.41 -2.95
CA LEU A 187 -5.66 6.58 -3.88
C LEU A 187 -6.35 5.45 -3.13
N MET A 188 -5.68 4.81 -2.18
CA MET A 188 -6.24 3.72 -1.37
C MET A 188 -7.24 4.17 -0.30
N TYR A 189 -7.69 5.42 -0.29
CA TYR A 189 -8.77 5.84 0.61
C TYR A 189 -10.06 5.07 0.30
N PHE A 190 -10.76 4.57 1.32
CA PHE A 190 -11.92 3.67 1.19
C PHE A 190 -13.10 4.21 0.36
N GLN A 191 -13.12 5.50 0.06
CA GLN A 191 -14.10 6.13 -0.84
C GLN A 191 -13.42 6.61 -2.11
N SER A 192 -13.88 6.08 -3.24
CA SER A 192 -13.55 6.63 -4.56
C SER A 192 -13.97 8.10 -4.65
N ARG A 193 -13.04 8.95 -5.07
CA ARG A 193 -13.27 10.39 -5.26
C ARG A 193 -12.90 10.77 -6.68
N ALA A 194 -13.72 11.63 -7.27
CA ALA A 194 -13.52 12.19 -8.61
C ALA A 194 -12.27 13.09 -8.73
N THR A 195 -11.41 13.15 -7.70
CA THR A 195 -10.15 13.91 -7.69
C THR A 195 -8.92 13.05 -7.41
N SER A 196 -9.08 11.75 -7.11
CA SER A 196 -7.98 10.83 -6.77
C SER A 196 -7.25 10.33 -8.03
N PHE A 197 -6.60 11.24 -8.75
CA PHE A 197 -5.89 10.94 -10.00
C PHE A 197 -4.37 10.78 -9.84
N ARG A 198 -3.89 10.72 -8.59
CA ARG A 198 -2.46 10.60 -8.26
C ARG A 198 -2.31 9.69 -7.04
N LEU A 199 -1.12 9.11 -6.89
CA LEU A 199 -0.74 8.42 -5.66
C LEU A 199 -0.43 9.45 -4.57
N GLY A 200 -1.01 9.25 -3.38
CA GLY A 200 -0.60 9.92 -2.17
C GLY A 200 0.67 9.31 -1.59
N TRP A 201 1.30 10.00 -0.65
CA TRP A 201 2.51 9.52 0.03
C TRP A 201 2.30 8.18 0.71
N ASP A 202 1.13 7.98 1.31
CA ASP A 202 0.80 6.73 1.98
C ASP A 202 0.73 5.53 1.02
N ASP A 203 0.26 5.76 -0.22
CA ASP A 203 0.22 4.71 -1.25
C ASP A 203 1.65 4.36 -1.71
N ILE A 204 2.51 5.37 -1.85
CA ILE A 204 3.92 5.21 -2.23
C ILE A 204 4.69 4.46 -1.14
N ASP A 205 4.48 4.81 0.13
CA ASP A 205 5.13 4.14 1.26
C ASP A 205 4.67 2.69 1.38
N GLY A 206 3.37 2.43 1.21
CA GLY A 206 2.82 1.07 1.25
C GLY A 206 3.37 0.17 0.15
N ILE A 207 3.39 0.65 -1.10
CA ILE A 207 3.91 -0.17 -2.21
C ILE A 207 5.44 -0.33 -2.14
N THR A 208 6.14 0.67 -1.61
CA THR A 208 7.59 0.59 -1.36
C THR A 208 7.90 -0.40 -0.24
N TYR A 209 7.06 -0.47 0.79
CA TYR A 209 7.18 -1.42 1.88
C TYR A 209 7.02 -2.87 1.39
N LEU A 210 6.02 -3.15 0.55
CA LEU A 210 5.78 -4.50 0.02
C LEU A 210 6.77 -4.90 -1.08
N TYR A 211 7.24 -3.95 -1.87
CA TYR A 211 8.05 -4.21 -3.06
C TYR A 211 9.28 -3.30 -3.13
N PRO A 212 10.17 -3.28 -2.12
CA PRO A 212 11.30 -2.34 -2.11
C PRO A 212 12.25 -2.63 -3.27
N VAL A 213 12.76 -1.58 -3.92
CA VAL A 213 13.96 -1.73 -4.76
C VAL A 213 15.17 -1.92 -3.85
N GLU A 214 15.97 -2.95 -4.12
CA GLU A 214 17.29 -3.08 -3.51
C GLU A 214 18.13 -1.86 -3.88
N GLN A 215 18.33 -0.96 -2.91
CA GLN A 215 19.22 0.18 -3.12
C GLN A 215 20.66 -0.33 -3.00
N PRO A 216 21.55 -0.07 -4.00
CA PRO A 216 22.97 -0.25 -3.79
C PRO A 216 23.38 0.63 -2.60
N ILE A 217 24.05 0.02 -1.64
CA ILE A 217 24.32 0.51 -0.29
C ILE A 217 25.03 1.88 -0.34
N SER A 218 24.28 2.98 -0.45
CA SER A 218 24.77 4.35 -0.44
C SER A 218 23.62 5.35 -0.26
N GLY A 219 23.08 5.46 0.96
CA GLY A 219 22.60 6.76 1.45
C GLY A 219 21.16 6.89 1.96
N CYS A 220 20.22 6.01 1.60
CA CYS A 220 18.83 6.08 2.11
C CYS A 220 18.34 4.67 2.49
N GLY A 221 18.69 4.19 3.69
CA GLY A 221 18.33 2.86 4.17
C GLY A 221 16.93 2.82 4.80
N SER A 222 16.03 2.03 4.23
CA SER A 222 14.96 1.39 4.97
C SER A 222 15.58 0.33 5.90
N VAL A 223 15.07 0.20 7.13
CA VAL A 223 15.49 -0.88 8.03
C VAL A 223 14.68 -2.12 7.68
N ASP A 224 15.39 -3.15 7.25
CA ASP A 224 14.86 -4.49 7.13
C ASP A 224 14.69 -5.08 8.55
N LEU A 225 13.52 -5.65 8.83
CA LEU A 225 13.29 -6.43 10.05
C LEU A 225 13.43 -7.90 9.68
N ASP A 226 14.62 -8.29 9.24
CA ASP A 226 14.94 -9.71 9.14
C ASP A 226 15.12 -10.28 10.55
N GLN A 227 14.24 -11.20 10.92
CA GLN A 227 14.27 -11.94 12.17
C GLN A 227 15.28 -13.10 12.11
N SER A 228 16.41 -12.93 11.42
CA SER A 228 17.43 -13.99 11.31
C SER A 228 18.77 -13.45 10.78
N GLY A 229 19.44 -12.56 11.51
CA GLY A 229 20.84 -12.29 11.17
C GLY A 229 21.46 -11.13 11.95
N ASN A 230 22.56 -11.42 12.65
CA ASN A 230 23.39 -10.48 13.40
C ASN A 230 23.74 -9.21 12.59
N SER A 231 22.93 -8.16 12.67
CA SER A 231 23.18 -6.89 11.99
C SER A 231 23.94 -5.93 12.91
N LYS A 232 25.17 -5.59 12.51
CA LYS A 232 26.08 -4.64 13.18
C LYS A 232 25.64 -3.18 12.97
N MET A 233 24.37 -2.86 13.25
CA MET A 233 23.82 -1.50 13.08
C MET A 233 23.91 -0.64 14.37
N GLY A 234 24.52 -1.19 15.42
CA GLY A 234 24.84 -0.51 16.67
C GLY A 234 25.97 0.56 16.68
N PRO A 235 26.83 0.80 15.67
CA PRO A 235 27.89 1.82 15.84
C PRO A 235 27.44 3.25 15.50
N MET A 236 26.56 3.44 14.52
CA MET A 236 26.28 4.78 13.96
C MET A 236 25.30 5.62 14.79
N ILE A 237 24.22 5.02 15.28
CA ILE A 237 23.24 5.72 16.13
C ILE A 237 23.88 6.17 17.45
N TYR A 238 24.74 5.34 18.02
CA TYR A 238 25.47 5.66 19.25
C TYR A 238 26.53 6.74 19.01
N GLY A 239 27.18 6.75 17.83
CA GLY A 239 28.10 7.83 17.45
C GLY A 239 27.43 9.20 17.35
N PHE A 240 26.24 9.26 16.74
CA PHE A 240 25.49 10.52 16.61
C PHE A 240 24.95 11.01 17.96
N LEU A 241 24.42 10.09 18.79
CA LEU A 241 23.99 10.40 20.16
C LEU A 241 25.15 10.86 21.03
N PHE A 242 26.33 10.24 20.90
CA PHE A 242 27.52 10.62 21.64
C PHE A 242 28.01 12.03 21.26
N ALA A 243 28.07 12.36 19.96
CA ALA A 243 28.46 13.68 19.49
C ALA A 243 27.49 14.79 19.94
N LEU A 244 26.19 14.50 19.93
CA LEU A 244 25.15 15.43 20.41
C LEU A 244 25.27 15.69 21.92
N LEU A 245 25.50 14.64 22.72
CA LEU A 245 25.69 14.74 24.15
C LEU A 245 26.99 15.48 24.50
N LEU A 246 28.06 15.25 23.75
CA LEU A 246 29.35 15.94 23.92
C LEU A 246 29.21 17.45 23.61
N GLY A 247 28.49 17.80 22.53
CA GLY A 247 28.22 19.19 22.16
C GLY A 247 27.39 19.94 23.20
N LEU A 248 26.45 19.27 23.86
CA LEU A 248 25.65 19.84 24.96
C LEU A 248 26.45 19.95 26.27
N ALA A 249 27.38 19.03 26.54
CA ALA A 249 28.26 19.07 27.70
C ALA A 249 29.33 20.18 27.59
N LEU A 250 29.78 20.48 26.38
CA LEU A 250 30.80 21.50 26.10
C LEU A 250 30.24 22.93 25.98
N ARG A 251 28.92 23.14 26.05
CA ARG A 251 28.31 24.47 26.05
C ARG A 251 28.58 25.17 27.38
N LYS A 252 29.70 25.88 27.46
CA LYS A 252 30.11 26.73 28.60
C LYS A 252 28.94 27.64 29.02
N ARG A 253 28.53 27.55 30.30
CA ARG A 253 27.66 28.55 30.93
C ARG A 253 28.49 29.83 31.14
N PRO A 254 27.99 31.03 30.84
CA PRO A 254 28.67 32.24 31.25
C PRO A 254 28.64 32.33 32.79
N LEU A 255 29.82 32.44 33.41
CA LEU A 255 29.95 32.77 34.83
C LEU A 255 29.53 34.23 35.03
N SER A 256 28.28 34.47 35.40
CA SER A 256 27.87 35.73 36.03
C SER A 256 27.73 35.50 37.53
N GLY A 257 28.76 35.87 38.30
CA GLY A 257 28.69 35.89 39.76
C GLY A 257 30.03 35.67 40.42
N LEU A 258 30.92 36.67 40.38
CA LEU A 258 31.96 36.84 41.39
C LEU A 258 32.56 38.26 41.31
N PHE A 259 31.86 39.26 41.85
CA PHE A 259 32.50 40.46 42.38
C PHE A 259 31.92 40.79 43.74
N SER A 260 32.67 40.34 44.75
CA SER A 260 33.01 41.06 45.99
C SER A 260 31.87 41.63 46.84
N GLY A 261 31.35 40.79 47.73
CA GLY A 261 31.05 41.23 49.09
C GLY A 261 32.26 40.99 49.99
N ILE A 262 33.03 42.02 50.31
CA ILE A 262 33.93 42.04 51.47
C ILE A 262 33.34 43.02 52.49
N ARG A 263 33.11 42.47 53.68
CA ARG A 263 32.51 43.05 54.87
C ARG A 263 33.63 43.56 55.77
N SER A 264 33.50 44.72 56.41
CA SER A 264 33.81 44.86 57.85
C SER A 264 33.39 46.23 58.41
N ARG A 265 32.78 46.18 59.59
CA ARG A 265 32.49 47.29 60.51
C ARG A 265 33.79 47.95 61.01
N LYS A 266 33.78 49.27 61.14
CA LYS A 266 33.84 50.00 62.42
C LYS A 266 33.09 51.31 62.26
#